data_AF-A0A4Y7U6C4-F1
#
_entry.id   AF-A0A4Y7U6C4-F1
#
_cell.length_a   1.000
_cell.length_b   1.000
_cell.length_c   1.000
_cell.angle_alpha   90.00
_cell.angle_beta   90.00
_cell.angle_gamma   90.00
#
_symmetry.space_group_name_H-M   'P 1'
#
loop_
_entity.id
_entity.type
_entity.pdbx_description
1 polymer ?
#
loop_
_entity_poly.entity_id
_entity_poly.type
_entity_poly.pdbx_seq_one_letter_code
_entity_poly.pdbx_strand_id
1 'polypeptide(L)' 'MKLKKINEKLQDALVENGLTEPNILQKETFSTIKSGSDCIVLSPKGSGKSTTIVLNVIQQLAGHVEESPRAL' A
#
# COMPACT_ATOMS: atom_id res chain seq x y z
N MET A 1 8.16 5.77 -6.06
CA MET A 1 7.00 4.86 -5.99
C MET A 1 5.88 5.46 -6.83
N LYS A 2 5.36 4.83 -7.90
CA LYS A 2 4.24 5.38 -8.69
C LYS A 2 3.06 4.41 -8.71
N LEU A 3 2.16 4.57 -7.74
CA LEU A 3 0.94 3.77 -7.58
C LEU A 3 -0.30 4.66 -7.78
N LYS A 4 -1.38 4.09 -8.32
CA LYS A 4 -2.58 4.86 -8.69
C LYS A 4 -3.27 5.40 -7.43
N LYS A 5 -3.36 6.74 -7.32
CA LYS A 5 -4.00 7.44 -6.19
C LYS A 5 -3.40 7.09 -4.81
N ILE A 6 -2.09 6.88 -4.74
CA ILE A 6 -1.37 6.79 -3.46
C ILE A 6 -1.37 8.16 -2.76
N ASN A 7 -1.36 8.16 -1.44
CA ASN A 7 -1.18 9.35 -0.62
C ASN A 7 0.21 9.95 -0.87
N GLU A 8 0.28 11.26 -1.10
CA GLU A 8 1.52 11.95 -1.48
C GLU A 8 2.61 11.83 -0.41
N LYS A 9 2.27 12.05 0.87
CA LYS A 9 3.25 11.91 1.97
C LYS A 9 3.80 10.50 2.10
N LEU A 10 2.96 9.49 1.89
CA LEU A 10 3.40 8.09 1.86
C LEU A 10 4.33 7.86 0.66
N GLN A 11 3.97 8.36 -0.52
CA GLN A 11 4.80 8.23 -1.71
C GLN A 11 6.18 8.86 -1.52
N ASP A 12 6.24 10.07 -0.97
CA ASP A 12 7.48 10.81 -0.74
C ASP A 12 8.36 10.08 0.27
N ALA A 13 7.81 9.66 1.41
CA ALA A 13 8.53 8.89 2.42
C ALA A 13 9.11 7.58 1.85
N LEU A 14 8.38 6.89 0.97
CA LEU A 14 8.89 5.69 0.30
C LEU A 14 10.08 6.00 -0.61
N VAL A 15 9.99 7.07 -1.40
CA VAL A 15 11.07 7.50 -2.30
C VAL A 15 12.31 7.92 -1.51
N GLU A 16 12.15 8.69 -0.43
CA GLU A 16 13.23 9.10 0.47
C GLU A 16 13.95 7.90 1.11
N ASN A 17 13.22 6.80 1.34
CA ASN A 17 13.78 5.55 1.88
C ASN A 17 14.23 4.56 0.79
N GLY A 18 14.40 5.01 -0.46
CA GLY A 18 14.93 4.19 -1.56
C GLY A 18 13.92 3.24 -2.21
N LEU A 19 12.64 3.30 -1.84
CA LEU A 19 11.55 2.52 -2.45
C LEU A 19 10.97 3.30 -3.64
N THR A 20 11.76 3.38 -4.71
CA THR A 20 11.48 4.24 -5.86
C THR A 20 10.53 3.62 -6.89
N GLU A 21 10.41 2.30 -6.94
CA GLU A 21 9.55 1.61 -7.91
C GLU A 21 8.67 0.53 -7.26
N PRO A 22 7.37 0.46 -7.60
CA PRO A 22 6.55 -0.66 -7.19
C PRO A 22 6.86 -1.90 -8.02
N ASN A 23 6.91 -3.05 -7.36
CA ASN A 23 7.04 -4.33 -8.06
C ASN A 23 5.71 -4.73 -8.74
N ILE A 24 5.73 -5.83 -9.50
CA ILE A 24 4.57 -6.32 -10.27
C ILE A 24 3.36 -6.54 -9.36
N LEU A 25 3.55 -7.26 -8.24
CA LEU A 25 2.47 -7.55 -7.30
C LEU A 25 1.85 -6.28 -6.74
N GLN A 26 2.66 -5.29 -6.35
CA GLN A 26 2.18 -4.01 -5.85
C GLN A 26 1.38 -3.25 -6.92
N LYS A 27 1.87 -3.21 -8.17
CA LYS A 27 1.17 -2.55 -9.29
C LYS A 27 -0.20 -3.18 -9.56
N GLU A 28 -0.27 -4.51 -9.55
CA GLU A 28 -1.48 -5.26 -9.87
C GLU A 28 -2.52 -5.21 -8.75
N THR A 29 -2.08 -5.25 -7.48
CA THR A 29 -3.00 -5.43 -6.34
C THR A 29 -3.36 -4.14 -5.62
N PHE A 30 -2.52 -3.10 -5.69
CA PHE A 30 -2.72 -1.87 -4.90
C PHE A 30 -4.08 -1.22 -5.15
N SER A 31 -4.52 -1.11 -6.41
CA SER A 31 -5.80 -0.44 -6.70
C SER A 31 -7.00 -1.18 -6.10
N THR A 32 -6.98 -2.51 -6.11
CA THR A 32 -8.04 -3.38 -5.57
C THR A 32 -8.08 -3.34 -4.05
N ILE A 33 -6.92 -3.40 -3.39
CA ILE A 33 -6.86 -3.33 -1.92
C ILE A 33 -7.25 -1.92 -1.46
N LYS A 34 -6.73 -0.89 -2.13
CA LYS A 34 -7.03 0.53 -1.85
C LYS A 34 -8.50 0.92 -2.14
N SER A 35 -9.31 0.09 -2.79
CA SER A 35 -10.75 0.32 -2.90
C SER A 35 -11.57 -0.28 -1.76
N GLY A 36 -10.92 -0.97 -0.80
CA GLY A 36 -11.61 -1.70 0.27
C GLY A 36 -12.28 -2.98 -0.21
N SER A 37 -11.84 -3.53 -1.34
CA SER A 37 -12.38 -4.79 -1.87
C SER A 37 -11.64 -5.98 -1.28
N ASP A 38 -12.39 -7.01 -0.88
CA ASP A 38 -11.81 -8.28 -0.49
C ASP A 38 -11.08 -8.93 -1.67
N CYS A 39 -9.84 -9.39 -1.45
CA CYS A 39 -9.08 -10.09 -2.49
C CYS A 39 -8.13 -11.14 -1.91
N ILE A 40 -7.85 -12.16 -2.72
CA ILE A 40 -6.86 -13.20 -2.42
C ILE A 40 -5.66 -12.99 -3.34
N VAL A 41 -4.48 -12.78 -2.76
CA VAL A 41 -3.23 -12.57 -3.50
C VAL A 41 -2.28 -13.74 -3.26
N LEU A 42 -2.08 -14.58 -4.27
CA LEU A 42 -1.13 -15.68 -4.24
C LEU A 42 0.19 -15.26 -4.88
N SER A 43 1.32 -15.46 -4.18
CA SER A 43 2.64 -15.22 -4.75
C SER A 43 3.76 -15.92 -3.98
N PRO A 44 4.92 -16.19 -4.61
CA PRO A 44 6.07 -16.82 -3.96
C PRO A 44 6.62 -16.02 -2.76
N LYS A 45 7.42 -16.66 -1.90
CA LYS A 45 8.15 -15.96 -0.83
C LYS A 45 9.09 -14.91 -1.45
N GLY A 46 9.21 -13.74 -0.81
CA GLY A 46 10.04 -12.64 -1.32
C GLY A 46 9.39 -11.76 -2.38
N SER A 47 8.16 -12.03 -2.82
CA SER A 47 7.42 -11.22 -3.80
C SER A 47 6.98 -9.82 -3.30
N GLY A 48 7.25 -9.48 -2.04
CA GLY A 48 6.85 -8.19 -1.45
C GLY A 48 5.45 -8.15 -0.82
N LYS A 49 4.81 -9.31 -0.56
CA LYS A 49 3.48 -9.40 0.10
C LYS A 49 3.34 -8.51 1.34
N SER A 50 4.28 -8.63 2.28
CA SER A 50 4.24 -7.88 3.54
C SER A 50 4.28 -6.37 3.28
N THR A 51 5.16 -5.92 2.39
CA THR A 51 5.25 -4.52 1.97
C THR A 51 3.94 -4.04 1.35
N THR A 52 3.31 -4.85 0.48
CA THR A 52 2.01 -4.51 -0.13
C THR A 52 0.91 -4.30 0.91
N ILE A 53 0.83 -5.17 1.93
CA ILE A 53 -0.15 -5.03 3.01
C ILE A 53 0.12 -3.75 3.81
N VAL A 54 1.36 -3.54 4.26
CA VAL A 54 1.74 -2.36 5.06
C VAL A 54 1.47 -1.06 4.30
N LEU A 55 1.77 -1.01 3.00
CA LEU A 55 1.47 0.15 2.15
C LEU A 55 -0.02 0.48 2.14
N ASN A 56 -0.89 -0.51 1.99
CA ASN A 56 -2.33 -0.30 1.98
C ASN A 56 -2.88 0.08 3.36
N VAL A 57 -2.35 -0.49 4.44
CA VAL A 57 -2.73 -0.11 5.80
C VAL A 57 -2.40 1.36 6.09
N ILE A 58 -1.17 1.81 5.78
CA ILE A 58 -0.78 3.21 5.97
C ILE A 58 -1.64 4.13 5.08
N GLN A 59 -1.87 3.73 3.83
CA GLN A 59 -2.74 4.45 2.90
C GLN A 59 -4.17 4.60 3.40
N GLN A 60 -4.74 3.56 4.04
CA GLN A 60 -6.08 3.56 4.60
C GLN A 60 -6.17 4.45 5.84
N LEU A 61 -5.17 4.39 6.73
CA LEU A 61 -5.14 5.20 7.95
C LEU A 61 -4.81 6.68 7.69
N ALA A 62 -4.18 7.00 6.56
CA ALA A 62 -3.78 8.36 6.24
C ALA A 62 -5.00 9.31 6.21
N GLY A 63 -4.97 10.34 7.06
CA GLY A 63 -6.01 11.36 7.14
C GLY A 63 -7.18 11.05 8.08
N HIS A 64 -7.16 9.91 8.78
CA HIS A 64 -8.14 9.65 9.83
C HIS A 64 -7.80 10.46 11.09
N VAL A 65 -8.82 11.03 11.74
CA VAL A 65 -8.71 11.93 12.91
C VAL A 65 -9.33 11.30 14.16
N GLU A 66 -9.81 10.06 14.05
CA GLU A 66 -10.36 9.31 15.18
C GLU A 66 -9.27 8.98 16.21
N GLU A 67 -9.64 8.77 17.48
CA GLU A 67 -8.67 8.43 18.52
C GLU A 67 -7.99 7.06 18.30
N SER A 68 -8.65 6.15 17.56
CA SER A 68 -8.14 4.81 17.27
C SER A 68 -8.54 4.37 15.86
N PRO A 69 -7.97 4.97 14.80
CA PRO A 69 -8.32 4.63 13.43
C PRO A 69 -7.92 3.18 13.12
N ARG A 70 -8.76 2.48 12.36
CA ARG A 70 -8.56 1.06 12.05
C ARG A 70 -8.47 0.84 10.54
N ALA A 71 -7.50 0.03 10.13
CA ALA A 71 -7.47 -0.59 8.82
C ALA A 71 -7.96 -2.04 9.00
N LEU A 72 -9.27 -2.22 8.93
CA LEU A 72 -9.95 -3.52 8.91
C LEU A 72 -10.40 -3.84 7.49
#